data_AF-A0A8J6NUN3-F1
#
_entry.id   AF-A0A8J6NUN3-F1
#
_cell.length_a   1.000
_cell.length_b   1.000
_cell.length_c   1.000
_cell.angle_alpha   90.00
_cell.angle_beta   90.00
_cell.angle_gamma   90.00
#
_symmetry.space_group_name_H-M   'P 1'
#
loop_
_entity.id
_entity.type
_entity.pdbx_description
1 polymer ?
#
loop_
_entity_poly.entity_id
_entity_poly.type
_entity_poly.pdbx_seq_one_letter_code
_entity_poly.pdbx_strand_id
1 'polypeptide(L)'
;MVRKDGTILNCYIQVRSLDRYNPAKGQIVAVIDLTGYKRTQKTLLQKEKELEHQTRYLKEVNTALKVLLEHRDNARKELEENILVSIEKLILPYIEKIEKGGSKREFATRLSIVKSNLKELVTLKIRPSPLRAAHNFCSRLRQ
;
A
#
# COMPACT_ATOMS: atom_id res chain seq x y z
N MET A 1 -40.78 24.48 -5.26
CA MET A 1 -41.94 24.81 -4.40
C MET A 1 -41.54 24.64 -2.94
N VAL A 2 -42.28 25.21 -2.00
CA VAL A 2 -42.01 25.07 -0.55
C VAL A 2 -43.23 24.40 0.09
N ARG A 3 -43.01 23.39 0.94
CA ARG A 3 -44.08 22.73 1.70
C ARG A 3 -44.55 23.65 2.83
N LYS A 4 -45.71 23.36 3.43
CA LYS A 4 -46.24 24.12 4.59
C LYS A 4 -45.29 24.16 5.79
N ASP A 5 -44.42 23.16 5.92
CA ASP A 5 -43.40 23.05 6.97
C ASP A 5 -42.11 23.85 6.67
N GLY A 6 -42.07 24.60 5.56
CA GLY A 6 -40.89 25.37 5.15
C GLY A 6 -39.83 24.56 4.39
N THR A 7 -40.00 23.25 4.22
CA THR A 7 -39.02 22.42 3.48
C THR A 7 -39.14 22.60 1.97
N ILE A 8 -38.00 22.51 1.28
CA ILE A 8 -37.97 22.59 -0.19
C ILE A 8 -38.56 21.32 -0.79
N LEU A 9 -39.55 21.50 -1.66
CA LEU A 9 -40.12 20.48 -2.53
C LEU A 9 -39.42 20.54 -3.89
N ASN A 10 -38.63 19.50 -4.18
CA ASN A 10 -38.11 19.27 -5.52
C ASN A 10 -39.22 18.67 -6.35
N CYS A 11 -39.71 19.40 -7.34
CA CYS A 11 -40.84 18.96 -8.14
C CYS A 11 -40.60 19.16 -9.63
N TYR A 12 -41.14 18.25 -10.42
CA TYR A 12 -41.36 18.47 -11.84
C TYR A 12 -42.80 18.93 -12.04
N ILE A 13 -42.96 20.07 -12.71
CA ILE A 13 -44.25 20.72 -12.91
C ILE A 13 -44.56 20.75 -14.39
N GLN A 14 -45.73 20.23 -14.77
CA GLN A 14 -46.30 20.42 -16.09
C GLN A 14 -47.58 21.24 -15.97
N VAL A 15 -47.71 22.25 -16.80
CA VAL A 15 -48.86 23.15 -16.83
C VAL A 15 -49.50 23.07 -18.21
N ARG A 16 -50.83 22.94 -18.26
CA ARG A 16 -51.62 23.05 -19.49
C ARG A 16 -52.82 23.96 -19.29
N SER A 17 -53.07 24.85 -20.25
CA SER A 17 -54.30 25.65 -20.28
C SER A 17 -55.52 24.77 -20.55
N LEU A 18 -56.62 25.05 -19.86
CA LEU A 18 -57.91 24.41 -20.12
C LEU A 18 -58.49 24.82 -21.48
N ASP A 19 -58.22 26.06 -21.89
CA ASP A 19 -58.55 26.59 -23.21
C ASP A 19 -57.33 27.34 -23.74
N ARG A 20 -56.87 26.99 -24.96
CA ARG A 20 -55.68 27.62 -25.58
C ARG A 20 -55.92 29.06 -26.00
N TYR A 21 -57.18 29.45 -26.24
CA TYR A 21 -57.54 30.78 -26.74
C TYR A 21 -58.16 31.66 -25.64
N ASN A 22 -58.62 31.06 -24.54
CA ASN A 22 -59.16 31.79 -23.40
C ASN A 22 -58.43 31.42 -22.08
N PRO A 23 -57.33 32.11 -21.74
CA PRO A 23 -56.56 31.83 -20.52
C PRO A 23 -57.34 32.08 -19.21
N ALA A 24 -58.44 32.83 -19.24
CA ALA A 24 -59.27 33.08 -18.06
C ALA A 24 -60.05 31.84 -17.59
N LYS A 25 -60.20 30.81 -18.45
CA LYS A 25 -60.83 29.54 -18.07
C LYS A 25 -59.96 28.67 -17.16
N GLY A 26 -58.70 29.04 -16.94
CA GLY A 26 -57.81 28.40 -15.99
C GLY A 26 -56.82 27.40 -16.58
N GLN A 27 -56.04 26.77 -15.70
CA GLN A 27 -54.96 25.86 -16.04
C GLN A 27 -55.02 24.61 -15.17
N ILE A 28 -54.65 23.47 -15.75
CA ILE A 28 -54.36 22.24 -15.02
C ILE A 28 -52.85 22.16 -14.78
N VAL A 29 -52.47 21.90 -13.53
CA VAL A 29 -51.08 21.73 -13.13
C VAL A 29 -50.89 20.33 -12.56
N ALA A 30 -50.01 19.55 -13.17
CA ALA A 30 -49.51 18.30 -12.61
C ALA A 30 -48.20 18.57 -11.88
N VAL A 31 -48.13 18.21 -10.60
CA VAL A 31 -46.94 18.37 -9.76
C VAL A 31 -46.48 17.00 -9.30
N ILE A 32 -45.26 16.61 -9.66
CA ILE A 32 -44.65 15.35 -9.23
C ILE A 32 -43.54 15.66 -8.22
N ASP A 33 -43.62 15.08 -7.03
CA ASP A 33 -42.56 15.19 -6.02
C ASP A 33 -41.38 14.28 -6.38
N LEU A 34 -40.22 14.89 -6.64
CA LEU A 34 -38.95 14.22 -6.94
C LEU A 34 -37.96 14.26 -5.77
N THR A 35 -38.38 14.73 -4.59
CA THR A 35 -37.51 14.89 -3.42
C THR A 35 -36.88 13.57 -3.00
N GLY A 36 -37.67 12.48 -2.96
CA GLY A 36 -37.18 11.14 -2.63
C GLY A 36 -36.12 10.66 -3.63
N TYR A 37 -36.44 10.76 -4.93
CA TYR A 37 -35.52 10.41 -6.01
C TYR A 37 -34.20 11.17 -5.92
N LYS A 38 -34.25 12.50 -5.75
CA LYS A 38 -33.04 13.34 -5.66
C LYS A 38 -32.19 13.02 -4.43
N ARG A 39 -32.80 12.67 -3.29
CA ARG A 39 -32.07 12.25 -2.08
C ARG A 39 -31.36 10.92 -2.29
N THR A 40 -32.05 9.94 -2.87
CA THR A 40 -31.45 8.63 -3.21
C THR A 40 -30.32 8.80 -4.21
N GLN A 41 -30.53 9.57 -5.28
CA GLN A 41 -29.49 9.85 -6.28
C GLN A 41 -28.26 10.51 -5.65
N LYS A 42 -28.43 11.52 -4.79
CA LYS A 42 -27.32 12.18 -4.11
C LYS A 42 -26.57 11.23 -3.17
N THR A 43 -27.30 10.39 -2.43
CA THR A 43 -26.72 9.41 -1.52
C THR A 43 -25.92 8.35 -2.27
N LEU A 44 -26.46 7.84 -3.38
CA LEU A 44 -25.78 6.89 -4.25
C LEU A 44 -24.50 7.50 -4.82
N LEU A 45 -24.57 8.71 -5.37
CA LEU A 45 -23.39 9.39 -5.92
C LEU A 45 -22.30 9.62 -4.85
N GLN A 46 -22.69 9.94 -3.61
CA GLN A 46 -21.73 10.10 -2.53
C GLN A 46 -21.05 8.78 -2.18
N LYS A 47 -21.82 7.69 -2.08
CA LYS A 47 -21.27 6.35 -1.81
C LYS A 47 -20.39 5.85 -2.95
N GLU A 48 -20.77 6.11 -4.19
CA GLU A 48 -19.98 5.75 -5.37
C GLU A 48 -18.60 6.42 -5.32
N LYS A 49 -18.56 7.74 -5.07
CA LYS A 49 -17.30 8.48 -4.91
C LYS A 49 -16.45 7.96 -3.74
N GLU A 50 -17.09 7.62 -2.62
CA GLU A 50 -16.39 7.06 -1.47
C GLU A 50 -15.78 5.69 -1.79
N LEU A 51 -16.54 4.82 -2.46
CA LEU A 51 -16.07 3.51 -2.90
C LEU A 51 -14.95 3.62 -3.93
N GLU A 52 -15.02 4.56 -4.87
CA GLU A 52 -13.93 4.83 -5.82
C GLU A 52 -12.65 5.25 -5.11
N HIS A 53 -12.77 6.14 -4.12
CA HIS A 53 -11.64 6.58 -3.32
C HIS A 53 -11.03 5.42 -2.51
N GLN A 54 -11.86 4.66 -1.80
CA GLN A 54 -11.42 3.47 -1.05
C GLN A 54 -10.76 2.44 -1.96
N THR A 55 -11.32 2.21 -3.15
CA THR A 55 -10.77 1.27 -4.14
C THR A 55 -9.38 1.73 -4.60
N ARG A 56 -9.21 3.02 -4.90
CA ARG A 56 -7.91 3.58 -5.30
C ARG A 56 -6.89 3.44 -4.17
N TYR A 57 -7.27 3.83 -2.96
CA TYR A 57 -6.41 3.72 -1.78
C TYR A 57 -5.97 2.27 -1.53
N LEU A 58 -6.90 1.31 -1.58
CA LEU A 58 -6.57 -0.10 -1.42
C LEU A 58 -5.65 -0.64 -2.51
N LYS A 59 -5.82 -0.19 -3.77
CA LYS A 59 -4.90 -0.54 -4.86
C LYS A 59 -3.48 0.00 -4.62
N GLU A 60 -3.35 1.23 -4.13
CA GLU A 60 -2.06 1.82 -3.79
C GLU A 60 -1.37 1.07 -2.65
N VAL A 61 -2.09 0.81 -1.56
CA VAL A 61 -1.56 0.06 -0.41
C VAL A 61 -1.16 -1.37 -0.80
N ASN A 62 -1.97 -2.06 -1.61
CA ASN A 62 -1.65 -3.41 -2.07
C ASN A 62 -0.39 -3.41 -2.94
N THR A 63 -0.24 -2.43 -3.83
CA THR A 63 0.97 -2.26 -4.65
C THR A 63 2.19 -2.01 -3.77
N ALA A 64 2.10 -1.10 -2.80
CA ALA A 64 3.19 -0.81 -1.88
C ALA A 64 3.59 -2.05 -1.06
N LEU A 65 2.60 -2.82 -0.58
CA LEU A 65 2.84 -4.05 0.17
C LEU A 65 3.55 -5.11 -0.68
N LYS A 66 3.14 -5.30 -1.94
CA LYS A 66 3.80 -6.22 -2.87
C LYS A 66 5.27 -5.86 -3.06
N VAL A 67 5.56 -4.58 -3.32
CA VAL A 67 6.95 -4.10 -3.48
C VAL A 67 7.77 -4.34 -2.20
N LEU A 68 7.19 -4.09 -1.01
CA LEU A 68 7.88 -4.35 0.26
C LEU A 68 8.16 -5.84 0.49
N LEU A 69 7.23 -6.72 0.12
CA LEU A 69 7.42 -8.18 0.21
C LEU A 69 8.50 -8.65 -0.76
N GLU A 70 8.46 -8.22 -2.02
CA GLU A 70 9.49 -8.52 -3.01
C GLU A 70 10.87 -8.04 -2.56
N HIS A 71 10.96 -6.83 -2.03
CA HIS A 71 12.22 -6.30 -1.52
C HIS A 71 12.76 -7.11 -0.34
N ARG A 72 11.88 -7.54 0.59
CA ARG A 72 12.27 -8.43 1.70
C ARG A 72 12.79 -9.77 1.19
N ASP A 73 12.11 -10.38 0.23
CA ASP A 73 12.51 -11.68 -0.33
C ASP A 73 13.84 -11.58 -1.08
N ASN A 74 14.04 -10.51 -1.85
CA ASN A 74 15.28 -10.26 -2.55
C ASN A 74 16.44 -10.01 -1.57
N ALA A 75 16.24 -9.18 -0.55
CA ALA A 75 17.26 -8.95 0.48
C ALA A 75 17.62 -10.24 1.23
N ARG A 76 16.65 -11.12 1.47
CA ARG A 76 16.89 -12.44 2.05
C ARG A 76 17.71 -13.34 1.10
N LYS A 77 17.36 -13.41 -0.17
CA LYS A 77 18.11 -14.19 -1.17
C LYS A 77 19.54 -13.69 -1.32
N GLU A 78 19.72 -12.38 -1.45
CA GLU A 78 21.04 -11.75 -1.51
C GLU A 78 21.87 -12.08 -0.25
N LEU A 79 21.24 -12.11 0.92
CA LEU A 79 21.91 -12.52 2.15
C LEU A 79 22.35 -13.99 2.13
N GLU A 80 21.46 -14.89 1.69
CA GLU A 80 21.73 -16.32 1.56
C GLU A 80 22.87 -16.58 0.56
N GLU A 81 22.81 -15.97 -0.63
CA GLU A 81 23.86 -16.04 -1.66
C GLU A 81 25.20 -15.52 -1.15
N ASN A 82 25.21 -14.37 -0.46
CA ASN A 82 26.43 -13.83 0.12
C ASN A 82 27.01 -14.71 1.24
N ILE A 83 26.18 -15.43 2.00
CA ILE A 83 26.66 -16.45 2.97
C ILE A 83 27.36 -17.57 2.20
N LEU A 84 26.72 -18.12 1.17
CA LEU A 84 27.23 -19.25 0.42
C LEU A 84 28.58 -18.91 -0.22
N VAL A 85 28.66 -17.79 -0.94
CA VAL A 85 29.89 -17.31 -1.57
C VAL A 85 31.01 -17.11 -0.53
N SER A 86 30.68 -16.56 0.64
CA SER A 86 31.68 -16.34 1.70
C SER A 86 32.20 -17.67 2.27
N ILE A 87 31.33 -18.65 2.50
CA ILE A 87 31.73 -19.98 2.97
C ILE A 87 32.63 -20.66 1.92
N GLU A 88 32.19 -20.68 0.67
CA GLU A 88 32.91 -21.35 -0.42
C GLU A 88 34.29 -20.73 -0.70
N LYS A 89 34.40 -19.40 -0.65
CA LYS A 89 35.66 -18.71 -1.02
C LYS A 89 36.58 -18.44 0.16
N LEU A 90 36.05 -18.23 1.36
CA LEU A 90 36.83 -17.75 2.50
C LEU A 90 36.98 -18.76 3.63
N ILE A 91 36.16 -19.82 3.66
CA ILE A 91 36.22 -20.83 4.74
C ILE A 91 36.67 -22.18 4.19
N LEU A 92 35.95 -22.76 3.22
CA LEU A 92 36.25 -24.10 2.68
C LEU A 92 37.71 -24.28 2.23
N PRO A 93 38.35 -23.33 1.52
CA PRO A 93 39.72 -23.52 1.04
C PRO A 93 40.73 -23.66 2.19
N TYR A 94 40.44 -23.08 3.36
CA TYR A 94 41.29 -23.21 4.53
C TYR A 94 41.01 -24.49 5.31
N ILE A 95 39.76 -24.98 5.32
CA ILE A 95 39.42 -26.31 5.86
C ILE A 95 40.12 -27.40 5.06
N GLU A 96 40.03 -27.39 3.73
CA GLU A 96 40.72 -28.35 2.87
C GLU A 96 42.24 -28.32 3.06
N LYS A 97 42.83 -27.13 3.22
CA LYS A 97 44.25 -27.00 3.54
C LYS A 97 44.58 -27.57 4.91
N ILE A 98 43.70 -27.44 5.90
CA ILE A 98 43.89 -28.04 7.22
C ILE A 98 43.85 -29.57 7.13
N GLU A 99 42.91 -30.14 6.38
CA GLU A 99 42.77 -31.59 6.17
C GLU A 99 43.99 -32.20 5.46
N LYS A 100 44.58 -31.48 4.50
CA LYS A 100 45.81 -31.90 3.81
C LYS A 100 47.06 -31.90 4.71
N GLY A 101 46.95 -31.43 5.96
CA GLY A 101 48.05 -31.40 6.91
C GLY A 101 49.03 -30.24 6.72
N GLY A 102 50.03 -30.19 7.59
CA GLY A 102 51.07 -29.16 7.61
C GLY A 102 51.76 -29.08 8.97
N SER A 103 52.70 -28.14 9.10
CA SER A 103 53.34 -27.88 10.39
C SER A 103 52.35 -27.32 11.40
N LYS A 104 52.62 -27.51 12.71
CA LYS A 104 51.80 -26.98 13.80
C LYS A 104 51.57 -25.46 13.68
N ARG A 105 52.55 -24.73 13.16
CA ARG A 105 52.48 -23.28 12.93
C ARG A 105 51.53 -22.93 11.77
N GLU A 106 51.59 -23.63 10.66
CA GLU A 106 50.68 -23.42 9.52
C GLU A 106 49.23 -23.78 9.88
N PHE A 107 49.05 -24.86 10.65
CA PHE A 107 47.74 -25.24 11.17
C PHE A 107 47.15 -24.13 12.03
N ALA A 108 47.92 -23.58 12.98
CA ALA A 108 47.48 -22.49 13.84
C ALA A 108 47.10 -21.22 13.05
N THR A 109 47.89 -20.87 12.03
CA THR A 109 47.60 -19.73 11.15
C THR A 109 46.31 -19.94 10.37
N ARG A 110 46.12 -21.11 9.73
CA ARG A 110 44.91 -21.43 8.96
C ARG A 110 43.66 -21.42 9.86
N LEU A 111 43.75 -21.98 11.06
CA LEU A 111 42.66 -21.97 12.03
C LEU A 111 42.31 -20.54 12.48
N SER A 112 43.32 -19.67 12.66
CA SER A 112 43.10 -18.26 13.00
C SER A 112 42.35 -17.51 11.88
N ILE A 113 42.68 -17.78 10.61
CA ILE A 113 42.00 -17.16 9.46
C ILE A 113 40.53 -17.60 9.40
N VAL A 114 40.27 -18.92 9.51
CA VAL A 114 38.90 -19.47 9.55
C VAL A 114 38.10 -18.84 10.69
N LYS A 115 38.69 -18.73 11.88
CA LYS A 115 38.05 -18.12 13.05
C LYS A 115 37.69 -16.65 12.83
N SER A 116 38.57 -15.88 12.21
CA SER A 116 38.30 -14.47 11.88
C SER A 116 37.17 -14.34 10.85
N ASN A 117 37.21 -15.13 9.77
CA ASN A 117 36.19 -15.10 8.72
C ASN A 117 34.81 -15.52 9.25
N LEU A 118 34.75 -16.54 10.10
CA LEU A 118 33.51 -16.94 10.78
C LEU A 118 32.98 -15.85 11.73
N LYS A 119 33.85 -15.21 12.49
CA LYS A 119 33.44 -14.07 13.34
C LYS A 119 32.86 -12.94 12.50
N GLU A 120 33.52 -12.57 11.41
CA GLU A 120 33.04 -11.52 10.52
C GLU A 120 31.67 -11.84 9.94
N LEU A 121 31.44 -13.08 9.48
CA LEU A 121 30.15 -13.54 8.96
C LEU A 121 29.02 -13.45 10.00
N VAL A 122 29.30 -13.81 11.26
CA VAL A 122 28.31 -13.74 12.35
C VAL A 122 28.03 -12.28 12.75
N THR A 123 29.04 -11.40 12.70
CA THR A 123 28.92 -10.01 13.19
C THR A 123 28.22 -9.09 12.19
N LEU A 124 28.46 -9.27 10.89
CA LEU A 124 27.86 -8.42 9.84
C LEU A 124 26.34 -8.62 9.69
N LYS A 125 25.79 -9.77 10.10
CA LYS A 125 24.44 -10.20 9.70
C LYS A 125 23.32 -9.99 10.75
N ILE A 126 23.64 -9.43 11.93
CA ILE A 126 22.66 -9.09 12.99
C ILE A 126 22.21 -7.61 12.92
N ARG A 127 22.85 -6.77 12.08
CA ARG A 127 22.39 -5.38 11.94
C ARG A 127 21.03 -5.35 11.23
N PRO A 128 19.99 -4.75 11.84
CA PRO A 128 18.69 -4.64 11.19
C PRO A 128 18.83 -3.77 9.94
N SER A 129 18.17 -4.22 8.87
CA SER A 129 18.04 -3.52 7.58
C SER A 129 17.78 -2.01 7.75
N PRO A 130 18.35 -1.14 6.90
CA PRO A 130 18.22 0.33 6.97
C PRO A 130 16.77 0.85 6.88
N LEU A 131 15.79 0.00 6.59
CA LEU A 131 14.36 0.32 6.60
C LEU A 131 13.85 0.82 7.95
N ARG A 132 14.45 0.43 9.09
CA ARG A 132 14.14 1.03 10.40
C ARG A 132 14.52 2.51 10.47
N ALA A 133 15.56 2.94 9.75
CA ALA A 133 15.96 4.35 9.69
C ALA A 133 15.08 5.15 8.72
N ALA A 134 14.68 4.57 7.59
CA ALA A 134 13.81 5.23 6.61
C ALA A 134 12.38 5.49 7.14
N HIS A 135 11.82 4.55 7.92
CA HIS A 135 10.51 4.75 8.57
C HIS A 135 10.53 5.93 9.55
N ASN A 136 11.60 6.07 10.34
CA ASN A 136 11.77 7.17 11.29
C ASN A 136 12.06 8.53 10.61
N PHE A 137 12.59 8.52 9.38
CA PHE A 137 12.86 9.73 8.61
C PHE A 137 11.58 10.27 7.95
N CYS A 138 10.75 9.40 7.37
CA CYS A 138 9.46 9.78 6.79
C CYS A 138 8.42 10.20 7.84
N SER A 139 8.46 9.64 9.05
CA SER A 139 7.57 10.07 10.14
C SER A 139 7.93 11.44 10.71
N ARG A 140 9.19 11.89 10.59
CA ARG A 140 9.66 13.21 11.06
C ARG A 140 9.44 14.35 10.07
N LEU A 141 9.24 14.07 8.78
CA LEU A 141 8.95 15.07 7.76
C LEU A 141 7.45 15.41 7.63
N ARG A 142 6.59 14.82 8.48
CA ARG A 142 5.15 15.12 8.57
C ARG A 142 4.72 15.83 9.86
N GLN A 143 5.68 16.20 10.72
CA GLN A 143 5.49 17.14 11.83
C GLN A 143 6.15 18.46 11.45
#